data_AF-E3NIC9-F1
#
_entry.id   AF-E3NIC9-F1
#
_cell.length_a   1.000
_cell.length_b   1.000
_cell.length_c   1.000
_cell.angle_alpha   90.00
_cell.angle_beta   90.00
_cell.angle_gamma   90.00
#
_symmetry.space_group_name_H-M   'P 1'
#
loop_
_entity.id
_entity.type
_entity.pdbx_description
1 polymer ?
#
loop_
_entity_poly.entity_id
_entity_poly.type
_entity_poly.pdbx_seq_one_letter_code
_entity_poly.pdbx_strand_id
1 'polypeptide(L)' 'MELLDLPDDMLSEISEKLDLRGVSNFRKVHPRLRQLKPITNNFLEISIIKEDDSISVHFESDNELQGGRYQRLH' A
#
# COMPACT_ATOMS: atom_id res chain seq x y z
N MET A 1 2.40 23.40 7.51
CA MET A 1 3.28 22.35 6.97
C MET A 1 2.41 21.47 6.10
N GLU A 2 2.68 21.46 4.81
CA GLU A 2 2.02 20.56 3.87
C GLU A 2 2.78 19.24 3.78
N LEU A 3 2.10 18.16 3.39
CA LEU A 3 2.72 16.84 3.24
C LEU A 3 3.93 16.90 2.28
N LEU A 4 3.84 17.69 1.22
CA LEU A 4 4.91 17.81 0.22
C LEU A 4 6.09 18.67 0.67
N ASP A 5 6.00 19.34 1.82
CA ASP A 5 7.14 20.06 2.40
C ASP A 5 8.08 19.13 3.17
N LEU A 6 7.63 17.90 3.47
CA LEU A 6 8.41 16.93 4.24
C LEU A 6 9.58 16.39 3.42
N PRO A 7 10.74 16.12 4.05
CA PRO A 7 11.85 15.37 3.46
C PRO A 7 11.45 13.96 2.97
N ASP A 8 12.16 13.44 1.96
CA ASP A 8 11.85 12.14 1.35
C ASP A 8 11.97 10.96 2.31
N ASP A 9 12.87 11.03 3.30
CA ASP A 9 13.03 10.05 4.37
C ASP A 9 11.80 10.01 5.29
N MET A 10 11.26 11.16 5.68
CA MET A 10 10.02 11.23 6.45
C MET A 10 8.81 10.73 5.64
N LEU A 11 8.74 11.07 4.36
CA LEU A 11 7.69 10.58 3.47
C LEU A 11 7.78 9.06 3.27
N SER A 12 8.99 8.51 3.25
CA SER A 12 9.22 7.07 3.18
C SER A 12 8.78 6.38 4.47
N GLU A 13 9.14 6.93 5.64
CA GLU A 13 8.71 6.39 6.95
C GLU A 13 7.18 6.42 7.11
N ILE A 14 6.52 7.48 6.65
CA ILE A 14 5.04 7.55 6.62
C ILE A 14 4.51 6.44 5.73
N SER A 15 5.05 6.29 4.52
CA SER A 15 4.59 5.29 3.58
C SER A 15 4.79 3.86 4.12
N GLU A 16 5.83 3.61 4.93
CA GLU A 16 6.11 2.32 5.60
C GLU A 16 5.08 1.98 6.70
N LYS A 17 4.22 2.91 7.10
CA LYS A 17 3.15 2.66 8.08
C LYS A 17 1.77 2.46 7.41
N LEU A 18 1.71 2.52 6.08
CA LEU A 18 0.48 2.38 5.31
C LEU A 18 0.26 0.94 4.85
N ASP A 19 -1.02 0.55 4.78
CA ASP A 19 -1.45 -0.68 4.10
C ASP A 19 -1.32 -0.54 2.57
N LEU A 20 -1.57 -1.62 1.81
CA LEU A 20 -1.50 -1.58 0.34
C LEU A 20 -2.39 -0.49 -0.27
N ARG A 21 -3.56 -0.23 0.33
CA ARG A 21 -4.46 0.83 -0.11
C ARG A 21 -3.84 2.19 0.07
N GLY A 22 -3.35 2.44 1.28
CA GLY A 22 -2.71 3.68 1.69
C GLY A 22 -1.50 3.97 0.82
N VAL A 23 -0.60 2.99 0.63
CA VAL A 23 0.56 3.14 -0.26
C VAL A 23 0.13 3.42 -1.70
N SER A 24 -0.87 2.70 -2.22
CA SER A 24 -1.38 2.93 -3.58
C SER A 24 -1.95 4.34 -3.76
N ASN A 25 -2.72 4.82 -2.79
CA ASN A 25 -3.30 6.16 -2.82
C ASN A 25 -2.23 7.23 -2.65
N PHE A 26 -1.33 7.08 -1.68
CA PHE A 26 -0.22 7.98 -1.40
C PHE A 26 0.63 8.24 -2.65
N ARG A 27 0.98 7.18 -3.39
CA ARG A 27 1.75 7.26 -4.64
C ARG A 27 0.99 7.90 -5.81
N LYS A 28 -0.35 7.94 -5.76
CA LYS A 28 -1.18 8.57 -6.80
C LYS A 28 -1.29 10.07 -6.64
N VAL A 29 -1.12 10.61 -5.42
CA VAL A 29 -1.32 12.03 -5.12
C VAL A 29 -0.33 12.93 -5.86
N HIS A 30 0.95 12.58 -5.91
CA HIS A 30 1.97 13.43 -6.52
C HIS A 30 3.14 12.62 -7.12
N PRO A 31 3.75 13.05 -8.25
CA PRO A 31 4.88 12.34 -8.87
C PRO A 31 6.06 12.08 -7.93
N ARG A 32 6.38 13.04 -7.04
CA ARG A 32 7.42 12.88 -6.01
C ARG A 32 7.16 11.67 -5.11
N LEU A 33 5.92 11.51 -4.64
CA LEU A 33 5.52 10.39 -3.79
C LEU A 33 5.57 9.05 -4.54
N ARG A 34 5.32 9.07 -5.85
CA ARG A 34 5.43 7.89 -6.72
C ARG A 34 6.87 7.40 -6.88
N GLN A 35 7.84 8.31 -6.83
CA GLN A 35 9.26 8.03 -7.02
C GLN A 35 9.96 7.56 -5.74
N LEU A 36 9.30 7.67 -4.58
CA LEU A 36 9.82 7.10 -3.34
C LEU A 36 10.04 5.60 -3.49
N LYS A 37 11.14 5.09 -2.90
CA LYS A 37 11.56 3.70 -3.05
C LYS A 37 10.39 2.73 -2.77
N PRO A 38 10.27 1.62 -3.52
CA PRO A 38 9.27 0.59 -3.26
C PRO A 38 9.38 0.11 -1.82
N ILE A 39 8.25 0.08 -1.10
CA ILE A 39 8.19 -0.55 0.21
C ILE A 39 7.99 -2.03 -0.06
N THR A 40 9.09 -2.75 -0.08
CA THR A 40 9.09 -4.21 -0.21
C THR A 40 9.07 -4.91 1.14
N ASN A 41 9.24 -4.17 2.24
CA ASN A 41 9.58 -4.75 3.53
C ASN A 41 8.39 -4.95 4.49
N ASN A 42 7.19 -4.53 4.09
CA ASN A 42 6.04 -4.58 5.00
C ASN A 42 5.13 -5.77 4.75
N PHE A 43 5.36 -6.56 3.70
CA PHE A 43 4.47 -7.65 3.33
C PHE A 43 5.25 -8.96 3.40
N LEU A 44 4.78 -9.86 4.26
CA LEU A 44 5.29 -11.22 4.38
C LEU A 44 4.81 -12.06 3.20
N GLU A 45 3.54 -11.90 2.84
CA GLU A 45 2.91 -12.65 1.75
C GLU A 45 1.92 -11.76 1.00
N ILE A 46 1.86 -11.90 -0.33
CA ILE A 46 0.80 -11.38 -1.18
C ILE A 46 0.32 -12.53 -2.06
N SER A 47 -0.96 -12.86 -1.96
CA SER A 47 -1.60 -13.90 -2.76
C SER A 47 -2.81 -13.35 -3.52
N ILE A 48 -2.97 -13.82 -4.74
CA ILE A 48 -4.11 -13.49 -5.59
C ILE A 48 -4.92 -14.77 -5.71
N ILE A 49 -6.15 -14.74 -5.19
CA ILE A 49 -7.04 -15.89 -5.20
C ILE A 49 -8.12 -15.62 -6.23
N LYS A 50 -8.31 -16.56 -7.15
CA LYS A 50 -9.41 -16.54 -8.12
C LYS A 50 -10.40 -17.65 -7.75
N GLU A 51 -11.63 -17.25 -7.42
CA GLU A 51 -12.75 -18.16 -7.14
C GLU A 51 -13.90 -17.81 -8.06
N ASP A 52 -14.35 -18.78 -8.86
CA ASP A 52 -15.39 -18.64 -9.89
C ASP A 52 -15.17 -17.37 -10.76
N ASP A 53 -16.04 -16.38 -10.60
CA ASP A 53 -16.07 -15.07 -11.28
C ASP A 53 -15.46 -13.92 -10.47
N SER A 54 -14.77 -14.22 -9.36
CA SER A 54 -14.16 -13.23 -8.48
C SER A 54 -12.65 -13.37 -8.38
N ILE A 55 -11.98 -12.23 -8.22
CA ILE A 55 -10.56 -12.16 -7.88
C ILE A 55 -10.46 -11.40 -6.57
N SER A 56 -9.85 -12.02 -5.55
CA SER A 56 -9.46 -11.38 -4.31
C SER A 56 -7.95 -11.28 -4.21
N VAL A 57 -7.48 -10.24 -3.54
CA VAL A 57 -6.08 -10.06 -3.18
C VAL A 57 -5.98 -10.14 -1.67
N HIS A 58 -5.17 -11.07 -1.19
CA HIS A 58 -4.86 -11.28 0.21
C HIS A 58 -3.40 -10.85 0.43
N PHE A 59 -3.13 -10.23 1.56
CA PHE A 59 -1.78 -9.86 1.94
C PHE A 59 -1.64 -9.96 3.46
N GLU A 60 -0.45 -10.36 3.90
CA GLU A 60 -0.05 -10.43 5.30
C GLU A 60 1.11 -9.47 5.54
N SER A 61 1.08 -8.75 6.65
CA SER A 61 2.10 -7.80 7.07
C SER A 61 2.44 -7.96 8.55
N ASP A 62 3.71 -7.75 8.92
CA ASP A 62 4.17 -7.71 10.32
C ASP A 62 3.52 -6.56 11.12
N ASN A 63 3.08 -5.51 10.44
CA ASN A 63 2.32 -4.43 11.05
C ASN A 63 0.87 -4.90 11.26
N GLU A 64 0.32 -4.74 12.47
CA GLU A 64 -1.05 -5.11 12.90
C GLU A 64 -2.21 -4.43 12.14
N LEU A 65 -2.05 -4.08 10.86
CA LEU A 65 -3.11 -3.55 10.01
C LEU A 65 -3.77 -4.70 9.24
N GLN A 66 -4.87 -5.17 9.84
CA GLN A 66 -5.74 -6.25 9.34
C GLN A 66 -6.02 -6.14 7.84
N GLY A 67 -5.75 -7.24 7.12
CA GLY A 67 -5.94 -7.36 5.68
C GLY A 67 -7.36 -7.03 5.23
N GLY A 68 -7.47 -6.06 4.32
CA GLY A 68 -8.73 -5.72 3.66
C GLY A 68 -9.03 -6.66 2.50
N ARG A 69 -10.23 -7.25 2.48
CA ARG A 69 -10.73 -8.07 1.37
C ARG A 69 -11.17 -7.16 0.22
N TYR A 70 -10.50 -7.25 -0.92
CA TYR A 70 -10.90 -6.53 -2.14
C TYR A 70 -11.83 -7.38 -2.99
N GLN A 71 -13.06 -6.92 -3.18
CA GLN A 71 -13.98 -7.43 -4.20
C GLN A 71 -14.23 -6.33 -5.23
N ARG A 72 -14.00 -6.65 -6.50
CA ARG A 72 -14.42 -5.81 -7.62
C ARG A 72 -15.83 -6.26 -8.01
N LEU A 73 -16.85 -5.48 -7.66
CA LEU A 73 -18.21 -5.71 -8.13
C LEU A 73 -18.32 -5.16 -9.56
N HIS A 74 -18.72 -6.02 -10.49
CA HIS A 74 -18.99 -5.68 -11.89
C HIS A 74 -20.39 -5.09 -12.06
#